data_AF-A0AAW0IX26-F1
#
_entry.id   AF-A0AAW0IX26-F1
#
_cell.length_a   1.000
_cell.length_b   1.000
_cell.length_c   1.000
_cell.angle_alpha   90.00
_cell.angle_beta   90.00
_cell.angle_gamma   90.00
#
_symmetry.space_group_name_H-M   'P 1'
#
loop_
_entity.id
_entity.type
_entity.pdbx_description
1 polymer ?
#
loop_
_entity_poly.entity_id
_entity_poly.type
_entity_poly.pdbx_seq_one_letter_code
_entity_poly.pdbx_strand_id
1 'polypeptide(L)' 'MRSSTTGITIPVLGFGIAAYPSAEHKTIKDSILHAFKLGYRHFDIAIVYQTEEALGEAISEALSLALIKS' A
#
# COMPACT_ATOMS: atom_id res chain seq x y z
N MET A 1 -2.37 0.91 -16.95
CA MET A 1 -1.22 1.74 -16.50
C MET A 1 -1.16 2.99 -17.36
N ARG A 2 -0.69 4.12 -16.84
CA ARG A 2 -0.40 5.32 -17.64
C ARG A 2 1.11 5.61 -17.61
N SER A 3 1.63 6.10 -18.73
CA SER A 3 3.02 6.54 -18.83
C SER A 3 3.19 7.85 -18.08
N SER A 4 4.16 7.92 -17.17
CA SER A 4 4.59 9.20 -16.59
C SER A 4 5.54 9.92 -17.56
N THR A 5 5.79 11.20 -17.32
CA THR A 5 6.73 12.01 -18.12
C THR A 5 8.17 11.48 -18.08
N THR A 6 8.50 10.57 -17.15
CA THR A 6 9.80 9.91 -17.03
C THR A 6 9.86 8.55 -17.74
N GLY A 7 8.79 8.14 -18.43
CA GLY A 7 8.70 6.83 -19.09
C GLY A 7 8.43 5.66 -18.14
N ILE A 8 8.39 5.90 -16.83
CA ILE A 8 7.98 4.92 -15.83
C ILE A 8 6.46 4.82 -15.84
N THR A 9 5.94 3.61 -15.80
CA THR A 9 4.49 3.37 -15.75
C THR A 9 3.99 3.29 -14.32
N ILE A 10 2.83 3.89 -14.06
CA ILE A 10 2.16 3.82 -12.75
C ILE A 10 0.78 3.18 -12.91
N PRO A 11 0.32 2.34 -11.94
CA PRO A 11 -1.06 1.91 -11.89
C PRO A 11 -2.01 3.12 -11.84
N VAL A 12 -3.08 3.05 -12.62
CA VAL A 12 -4.07 4.15 -12.72
C VAL A 12 -4.88 4.29 -11.43
N LEU A 13 -4.99 3.20 -10.67
CA LEU A 13 -5.67 3.16 -9.38
C LEU A 13 -4.61 3.04 -8.27
N GLY A 14 -4.69 3.92 -7.28
CA GLY A 14 -3.90 3.89 -6.05
C GLY A 14 -4.76 3.68 -4.82
N PHE A 15 -4.18 3.12 -3.76
CA PHE A 15 -4.80 2.97 -2.45
C PHE A 15 -4.14 3.95 -1.46
N GLY A 16 -4.88 4.94 -0.98
CA GLY A 16 -4.40 5.87 0.04
C GLY A 16 -4.52 5.26 1.43
N ILE A 17 -3.49 5.42 2.26
CA ILE A 17 -3.42 4.81 3.60
C ILE A 17 -3.60 5.80 4.76
N ALA A 18 -4.02 7.04 4.47
CA ALA A 18 -4.36 8.01 5.51
C ALA A 18 -5.59 7.57 6.30
N ALA A 19 -5.53 7.70 7.63
CA ALA A 19 -6.65 7.46 8.54
C ALA A 19 -6.83 8.66 9.48
N TYR A 20 -8.08 9.12 9.66
CA TYR A 20 -8.41 10.25 10.54
C TYR A 20 -9.63 9.90 11.41
N PRO A 21 -9.65 10.21 12.72
CA PRO A 21 -8.61 10.93 13.48
C PRO A 21 -7.31 10.13 13.68
N SER A 22 -7.41 8.81 13.81
CA SER A 22 -6.34 7.81 13.66
C SER A 22 -6.98 6.43 13.64
N ALA A 23 -6.30 5.44 13.08
CA ALA A 23 -6.71 4.03 13.15
C ALA A 23 -5.62 3.23 13.89
N GLU A 24 -6.00 2.09 14.46
CA GLU A 24 -5.03 1.19 15.07
C GLU A 24 -4.06 0.64 14.01
N HIS A 25 -2.79 0.47 14.39
CA HIS A 25 -1.73 -0.06 13.53
C HIS A 25 -2.15 -1.36 12.84
N LYS A 26 -2.77 -2.27 13.60
CA LYS A 26 -3.28 -3.55 13.08
C LYS A 26 -4.35 -3.34 12.00
N THR A 27 -5.27 -2.41 12.19
CA THR A 27 -6.33 -2.11 11.22
C THR A 27 -5.73 -1.57 9.91
N ILE A 28 -4.74 -0.68 10.01
CA ILE A 28 -4.04 -0.12 8.84
C ILE A 28 -3.32 -1.25 8.09
N LYS A 29 -2.52 -2.05 8.79
CA LYS A 29 -1.82 -3.21 8.20
C LYS A 29 -2.80 -4.18 7.51
N ASP A 30 -3.88 -4.58 8.20
CA ASP A 30 -4.86 -5.53 7.68
C ASP A 30 -5.54 -4.98 6.41
N SER A 31 -5.84 -3.68 6.38
CA SER A 31 -6.42 -3.01 5.21
C SER A 31 -5.48 -3.03 4.00
N ILE A 32 -4.18 -2.79 4.23
CA ILE A 32 -3.16 -2.81 3.18
C ILE A 32 -2.98 -4.25 2.66
N LEU A 33 -2.92 -5.23 3.55
CA LEU A 33 -2.85 -6.64 3.16
C LEU A 33 -4.08 -7.07 2.35
N HIS A 34 -5.26 -6.60 2.74
CA HIS A 34 -6.48 -6.83 1.96
C HIS A 34 -6.43 -6.16 0.59
N ALA A 35 -5.91 -4.93 0.49
CA ALA A 35 -5.69 -4.26 -0.78
C ALA A 35 -4.74 -5.06 -1.71
N PHE A 36 -3.68 -5.67 -1.17
CA PHE A 36 -2.84 -6.57 -1.95
C PHE A 36 -3.59 -7.78 -2.50
N LYS A 37 -4.46 -8.42 -1.68
CA LYS A 37 -5.32 -9.54 -2.09
C LYS A 37 -6.29 -9.15 -3.20
N LEU A 38 -6.79 -7.91 -3.18
CA LEU A 38 -7.67 -7.35 -4.21
C LEU A 38 -6.93 -6.92 -5.49
N GLY A 39 -5.60 -6.93 -5.50
CA GLY A 39 -4.79 -6.61 -6.68
C GLY A 39 -4.25 -5.18 -6.75
N TYR A 40 -4.37 -4.38 -5.68
CA TYR A 40 -3.73 -3.07 -5.63
C TYR A 40 -2.20 -3.20 -5.67
N ARG A 41 -1.55 -2.29 -6.42
CA ARG A 41 -0.09 -2.26 -6.61
C ARG A 41 0.54 -0.88 -6.44
N HIS A 42 -0.29 0.13 -6.20
CA HIS A 42 0.14 1.50 -5.97
C HIS A 42 -0.49 1.95 -4.65
N PHE A 43 0.36 2.36 -3.72
CA PHE A 43 -0.02 2.86 -2.40
C PHE A 43 0.44 4.30 -2.27
N ASP A 44 -0.48 5.17 -1.88
CA ASP A 44 -0.22 6.58 -1.63
C ASP A 44 -0.02 6.78 -0.13
N ILE A 45 1.10 7.41 0.25
CA ILE A 45 1.56 7.59 1.63
C ILE A 45 2.24 8.94 1.81
N ALA A 46 2.18 9.48 3.03
CA ALA A 46 2.94 10.63 3.47
C ALA A 46 3.36 10.47 4.93
N ILE A 47 4.52 11.05 5.28
CA ILE A 47 5.12 11.03 6.63
C ILE A 47 4.15 11.48 7.72
N VAL A 48 3.26 12.43 7.41
CA VAL A 48 2.28 12.96 8.38
C VAL A 48 1.24 11.91 8.81
N TYR A 49 1.05 10.84 8.04
CA TYR A 49 0.10 9.76 8.36
C TYR A 49 0.65 8.80 9.43
N GLN A 50 1.98 8.70 9.56
CA GLN A 50 2.65 7.78 10.49
C GLN A 50 2.24 6.31 10.30
N THR A 51 2.14 5.88 9.05
CA THR A 51 1.63 4.55 8.64
C THR A 51 2.67 3.71 7.89
N GLU A 52 3.89 4.21 7.74
CA GLU A 52 5.00 3.59 7.03
C GLU A 52 5.34 2.20 7.56
N GLU A 53 5.34 2.04 8.89
CA GLU A 53 5.67 0.77 9.54
C GLU A 53 4.63 -0.31 9.21
N ALA A 54 3.34 0.03 9.31
CA ALA A 54 2.24 -0.87 8.94
C ALA A 54 2.31 -1.27 7.46
N LEU A 55 2.69 -0.35 6.58
CA LEU A 55 2.89 -0.64 5.15
C LEU A 55 4.06 -1.62 4.94
N GLY A 56 5.19 -1.41 5.63
CA GLY A 56 6.36 -2.29 5.56
C GLY A 56 6.07 -3.72 6.03
N GLU A 57 5.33 -3.86 7.13
CA GLU A 57 4.87 -5.16 7.62
C GLU A 57 3.93 -5.84 6.60
N ALA A 58 2.97 -5.11 6.05
CA ALA A 58 2.02 -5.65 5.08
C ALA A 58 2.70 -6.06 3.76
N ILE A 59 3.72 -5.31 3.30
CA ILE A 59 4.54 -5.70 2.13
C ILE A 59 5.29 -7.00 2.42
N SER A 60 5.94 -7.10 3.57
CA SER A 60 6.70 -8.29 3.97
C SER A 60 5.81 -9.52 4.04
N GLU A 61 4.60 -9.38 4.61
CA GLU A 61 3.61 -10.45 4.67
C GLU A 61 3.02 -10.77 3.29
N ALA A 62 2.77 -9.77 2.44
CA ALA A 62 2.29 -9.99 1.08
C ALA A 62 3.32 -10.75 0.21
N LEU A 63 4.62 -10.49 0.41
CA LEU A 63 5.70 -11.25 -0.23
C LEU A 63 5.74 -12.69 0.27
N SER A 64 5.64 -12.92 1.59
CA SER A 64 5.68 -14.28 2.16
C SER A 64 4.48 -15.12 1.74
N LEU A 65 3.31 -14.49 1.57
CA LEU A 65 2.08 -15.11 1.07
C LEU A 65 2.01 -15.20 -0.46
N ALA A 66 3.05 -14.76 -1.18
CA ALA A 66 3.09 -14.70 -2.65
C ALA A 66 1.93 -13.90 -3.30
N LEU A 67 1.36 -12.92 -2.58
CA LEU A 67 0.35 -12.00 -3.10
C LEU A 67 0.96 -10.97 -4.07
N ILE A 68 2.25 -10.67 -3.89
CA ILE A 68 3.06 -9.80 -4.73
C ILE A 68 4.41 -10.47 -5.03
N LYS A 69 5.08 -10.01 -6.09
CA LYS A 69 6.40 -10.52 -6.51
C LYS A 69 7.50 -9.59 -6.00
N SER A 70 8.66 -10.18 -5.68
CA SER A 70 9.92 -9.47 -5.43
C SER A 70 10.52 -8.93 -6.71
#